data_AF-A0A447PEY4-F1
#
_entry.id   AF-A0A447PEY4-F1
#
_cell.length_a   1.000
_cell.length_b   1.000
_cell.length_c   1.000
_cell.angle_alpha   90.00
_cell.angle_beta   90.00
_cell.angle_gamma   90.00
#
_symmetry.space_group_name_H-M   'P 1'
#
loop_
_entity.id
_entity.type
_entity.pdbx_description
1 polymer ?
#
loop_
_entity_poly.entity_id
_entity_poly.type
_entity_poly.pdbx_seq_one_letter_code
_entity_poly.pdbx_strand_id
1 'polypeptide(L)'
;MDIEPAELAQLMESAEAVPALAGDDDTGLTDEPKAFDTDSPMESVLALLSGKVPDDVLEKIKSALAPATDEDPEIKEADVKPDDVKVDKPAMDAAIRLATDQATKRAAENFRAVRVAETEVRPLIGDVVAMDCAEEVYRTALEQTGIDIQGIHPSAYRSMVKFAVEQKQTAKGPRVAMDQASASTFAADFPGAKLKRGY
;
A
#
# COMPACT_ATOMS: atom_id res chain seq x y z
N MET A 1 -30.65 -24.26 -26.79
CA MET A 1 -29.55 -24.57 -27.72
C MET A 1 -28.89 -25.79 -27.13
N ASP A 2 -29.37 -26.96 -27.53
CA ASP A 2 -28.92 -28.24 -27.00
C ASP A 2 -27.69 -28.66 -27.81
N ILE A 3 -26.52 -28.52 -27.22
CA ILE A 3 -25.25 -28.91 -27.85
C ILE A 3 -25.11 -30.41 -27.65
N GLU A 4 -25.05 -31.16 -28.74
CA GLU A 4 -24.87 -32.60 -28.70
C GLU A 4 -23.47 -32.97 -28.15
N PRO A 5 -23.33 -34.08 -27.42
CA PRO A 5 -22.06 -34.42 -26.74
C PRO A 5 -20.88 -34.62 -27.71
N ALA A 6 -21.16 -34.87 -28.98
CA ALA A 6 -20.14 -34.97 -30.03
C ALA A 6 -19.54 -33.60 -30.40
N GLU A 7 -20.34 -32.53 -30.37
CA GLU A 7 -19.85 -31.18 -30.67
C GLU A 7 -19.02 -30.61 -29.51
N LEU A 8 -19.34 -30.99 -28.26
CA LEU A 8 -18.54 -30.61 -27.09
C LEU A 8 -17.14 -31.24 -27.12
N ALA A 9 -17.04 -32.50 -27.59
CA ALA A 9 -15.77 -33.20 -27.76
C ALA A 9 -14.89 -32.56 -28.84
N GLN A 10 -15.50 -32.16 -29.96
CA GLN A 10 -14.79 -31.46 -31.04
C GLN A 10 -14.32 -30.06 -30.61
N LEU A 11 -15.07 -29.39 -29.73
CA LEU A 11 -14.70 -28.07 -29.20
C LEU A 11 -13.57 -28.17 -28.15
N MET A 12 -13.54 -29.24 -27.34
CA MET A 12 -12.39 -29.54 -26.46
C MET A 12 -11.15 -29.97 -27.25
N GLU A 13 -11.29 -30.78 -28.30
CA GLU A 13 -10.16 -31.17 -29.16
C GLU A 13 -9.59 -29.96 -29.94
N SER A 14 -10.45 -29.01 -30.33
CA SER A 14 -10.02 -27.73 -30.91
C SER A 14 -9.34 -26.79 -29.91
N ALA A 15 -9.51 -27.01 -28.61
CA ALA A 15 -8.88 -26.24 -27.54
C ALA A 15 -7.60 -26.90 -26.98
N GLU A 16 -7.36 -28.19 -27.27
CA GLU A 16 -6.16 -28.93 -26.84
C GLU A 16 -5.02 -28.89 -27.88
N ALA A 17 -5.29 -28.37 -29.09
CA ALA A 17 -4.24 -27.99 -30.03
C ALA A 17 -3.55 -26.71 -29.57
N VAL A 18 -2.58 -26.83 -28.66
CA VAL A 18 -1.60 -25.79 -28.32
C VAL A 18 -0.89 -25.38 -29.62
N PRO A 19 -1.15 -24.19 -30.18
CA PRO A 19 -0.23 -23.64 -31.15
C PRO A 19 0.95 -23.13 -30.32
N ALA A 20 2.11 -23.75 -30.53
CA ALA A 20 3.37 -23.10 -30.19
C ALA A 20 3.33 -21.71 -30.85
N LEU A 21 3.17 -20.67 -30.03
CA LEU A 21 3.32 -19.29 -30.44
C LEU A 21 4.80 -19.08 -30.78
N ALA A 22 5.14 -19.40 -32.04
CA ALA A 22 6.14 -18.65 -32.77
C ALA A 22 5.62 -17.21 -32.87
N GLY A 23 5.98 -16.40 -31.88
CA GLY A 23 5.90 -14.95 -31.99
C GLY A 23 7.04 -14.50 -32.89
N ASP A 24 6.77 -14.39 -34.19
CA ASP A 24 7.49 -13.48 -35.07
C ASP A 24 7.18 -12.04 -34.63
N ASP A 25 7.80 -11.61 -33.53
CA ASP A 25 8.04 -10.19 -33.28
C ASP A 25 9.39 -9.86 -33.93
N ASP A 26 9.32 -9.53 -35.23
CA ASP A 26 10.36 -8.83 -36.00
C ASP A 26 10.60 -7.43 -35.40
N THR A 27 11.10 -7.39 -34.17
CA THR A 27 11.97 -6.30 -33.76
C THR A 27 13.33 -6.67 -34.31
N GLY A 28 13.85 -5.88 -35.25
CA GLY A 28 15.16 -6.04 -35.89
C GLY A 28 16.31 -5.98 -34.89
N LEU A 29 16.37 -6.96 -33.99
CA LEU A 29 17.42 -7.23 -33.06
C LEU A 29 18.43 -8.07 -33.82
N THR A 30 19.29 -7.38 -34.57
CA THR A 30 20.58 -7.95 -34.93
C THR A 30 21.34 -8.18 -33.62
N ASP A 31 21.22 -9.39 -33.08
CA ASP A 31 21.98 -9.93 -31.96
C ASP A 31 23.45 -10.09 -32.36
N GLU A 32 24.12 -8.96 -32.56
CA GLU A 32 25.55 -8.82 -32.44
C GLU A 32 25.78 -8.08 -31.12
N PRO A 33 26.31 -8.74 -30.06
CA PRO A 33 26.64 -8.05 -28.83
C PRO A 33 27.81 -7.12 -29.12
N LYS A 34 27.53 -5.84 -29.42
CA LYS A 34 28.54 -4.79 -29.32
C LYS A 34 28.95 -4.75 -27.85
N ALA A 35 30.09 -5.37 -27.56
CA ALA A 35 30.69 -5.38 -26.24
C ALA A 35 30.78 -3.93 -25.74
N PHE A 36 30.28 -3.70 -24.52
CA PHE A 36 30.40 -2.40 -23.90
C PHE A 36 31.88 -2.12 -23.66
N ASP A 37 32.46 -1.30 -24.52
CA ASP A 37 33.88 -0.98 -24.45
C ASP A 37 34.12 0.03 -23.33
N THR A 38 34.82 -0.41 -22.28
CA THR A 38 35.13 0.41 -21.11
C THR A 38 36.13 1.51 -21.40
N ASP A 39 36.89 1.39 -22.50
CA ASP A 39 37.90 2.37 -22.91
C ASP A 39 37.28 3.52 -23.74
N SER A 40 36.06 3.36 -24.26
CA SER A 40 35.27 4.42 -24.90
C SER A 40 33.77 4.27 -24.60
N PRO A 41 33.37 4.47 -23.33
CA PRO A 41 32.01 4.21 -22.87
C PRO A 41 31.00 5.16 -23.52
N MET A 42 31.41 6.39 -23.85
CA MET A 42 30.58 7.41 -24.50
C MET A 42 30.13 6.96 -25.89
N GLU A 43 31.04 6.38 -26.67
CA GLU A 43 30.74 5.89 -28.03
C GLU A 43 29.88 4.62 -27.97
N SER A 44 30.14 3.74 -27.01
CA SER A 44 29.32 2.54 -26.79
C SER A 44 27.89 2.88 -26.35
N VAL A 45 27.72 3.91 -25.52
CA VAL A 45 26.39 4.42 -25.12
C VAL A 45 25.68 5.05 -26.31
N LEU A 46 26.35 5.93 -27.06
CA LEU A 46 25.75 6.56 -28.25
C LEU A 46 25.38 5.54 -29.34
N ALA A 47 26.16 4.47 -29.51
CA ALA A 47 25.86 3.37 -30.43
C ALA A 47 24.68 2.51 -29.95
N LEU A 48 24.49 2.36 -28.63
CA LEU A 48 23.35 1.63 -28.08
C LEU A 48 22.05 2.45 -28.15
N LEU A 49 22.15 3.78 -28.11
CA LEU A 49 21.01 4.68 -28.29
C LEU A 49 20.67 4.95 -29.76
N SER A 50 21.63 4.82 -30.69
CA SER A 50 21.35 4.91 -32.13
C SER A 50 20.46 3.75 -32.56
N GLY A 51 19.23 4.05 -32.97
CA GLY A 51 18.19 3.07 -33.35
C GLY A 51 17.05 2.90 -32.32
N LYS A 52 17.23 3.35 -31.06
CA LYS A 52 16.17 3.34 -30.03
C LYS A 52 15.53 4.70 -29.79
N VAL A 53 16.13 5.75 -30.33
CA VAL A 53 15.74 7.15 -30.10
C VAL A 53 15.80 7.88 -31.45
N PRO A 54 14.87 8.81 -31.75
CA PRO A 54 14.91 9.64 -32.96
C PRO A 54 16.21 10.45 -33.06
N ASP A 55 16.71 10.62 -34.28
CA ASP A 55 18.02 11.23 -34.57
C ASP A 55 18.18 12.63 -33.96
N ASP A 56 17.11 13.44 -33.94
CA ASP A 56 17.09 14.78 -33.33
C ASP A 56 17.42 14.78 -31.82
N VAL A 57 17.06 13.70 -31.12
CA VAL A 57 17.32 13.55 -29.68
C VAL A 57 18.71 12.94 -29.47
N LEU A 58 19.16 12.05 -30.37
CA LEU A 58 20.52 11.53 -30.36
C LEU A 58 21.55 12.66 -30.55
N GLU A 59 21.28 13.62 -31.44
CA GLU A 59 22.13 14.80 -31.65
C GLU A 59 22.19 15.71 -30.42
N LYS A 60 21.06 15.93 -29.73
CA LYS A 60 21.03 16.69 -28.47
C LYS A 60 21.78 15.98 -27.35
N ILE A 61 21.69 14.65 -27.28
CA ILE A 61 22.46 13.86 -26.31
C ILE A 61 23.95 13.95 -26.64
N LYS A 62 24.33 13.86 -27.92
CA LYS A 62 25.72 14.06 -28.35
C LYS A 62 26.23 15.46 -28.03
N SER A 63 25.43 16.51 -28.24
CA SER A 63 25.85 17.88 -27.95
C SER A 63 25.94 18.16 -26.45
N ALA A 64 25.07 17.57 -25.64
CA ALA A 64 25.10 17.69 -24.18
C ALA A 64 26.26 16.90 -23.56
N LEU A 65 26.73 15.85 -24.24
CA LEU A 65 27.79 14.96 -23.77
C LEU A 65 29.17 15.29 -24.35
N ALA A 66 29.24 16.11 -25.40
CA ALA A 66 30.49 16.67 -25.88
C ALA A 66 31.14 17.53 -24.77
N PRO A 67 32.47 17.48 -24.60
CA PRO A 67 33.14 18.29 -23.58
C PRO A 67 32.87 19.76 -23.86
N ALA A 68 32.23 20.41 -22.88
CA ALA A 68 31.79 21.80 -22.95
C ALA A 68 32.91 22.70 -23.45
N THR A 69 32.67 23.38 -24.57
CA THR A 69 33.40 24.61 -24.90
C THR A 69 32.74 25.70 -24.06
N ASP A 70 33.51 26.28 -23.14
CA ASP A 70 33.13 27.38 -22.27
C ASP A 70 32.50 28.54 -23.07
N GLU A 71 31.18 28.69 -23.02
CA GLU A 71 30.53 29.99 -23.08
C GLU A 71 29.43 30.07 -22.00
N ASP A 72 29.76 30.85 -20.98
CA ASP A 72 29.05 31.18 -19.74
C ASP A 72 27.64 31.76 -19.97
N PRO A 73 26.66 31.43 -19.09
CA PRO A 73 26.10 32.53 -18.31
C PRO A 73 25.91 32.18 -16.82
N GLU A 74 26.68 32.88 -15.98
CA GLU A 74 26.49 33.20 -14.56
C GLU A 74 25.45 32.36 -13.81
N ILE A 75 25.84 31.15 -13.41
CA ILE A 75 25.28 30.47 -12.24
C ILE A 75 26.42 30.39 -11.22
N LYS A 76 26.18 30.90 -10.01
CA LYS A 76 27.08 30.74 -8.87
C LYS A 76 27.12 29.27 -8.47
N GLU A 77 27.95 28.51 -9.17
CA GLU A 77 28.35 27.14 -8.84
C GLU A 77 29.12 27.18 -7.52
N ALA A 78 28.54 26.57 -6.50
CA ALA A 78 29.32 26.14 -5.35
C ALA A 78 30.24 25.04 -5.85
N ASP A 79 31.55 25.28 -5.81
CA ASP A 79 32.61 24.30 -6.07
C ASP A 79 32.37 23.00 -5.27
N VAL A 80 31.67 22.04 -5.86
CA VAL A 80 31.68 20.64 -5.40
C VAL A 80 32.65 19.90 -6.30
N LYS A 81 33.91 19.89 -5.88
CA LYS A 81 34.95 19.06 -6.47
C LYS A 81 34.50 17.60 -6.47
N PRO A 82 34.54 16.88 -7.61
CA PRO A 82 34.21 15.46 -7.67
C PRO A 82 35.47 14.65 -7.35
N ASP A 83 36.01 14.78 -6.15
CA ASP A 83 37.12 13.95 -5.69
C ASP A 83 36.90 13.56 -4.22
N ASP A 84 36.96 12.25 -3.95
CA ASP A 84 36.74 11.55 -2.67
C ASP A 84 35.28 11.30 -2.22
N VAL A 85 34.54 10.47 -2.97
CA VAL A 85 33.61 9.51 -2.33
C VAL A 85 34.41 8.28 -1.88
N LYS A 86 35.37 8.49 -0.97
CA LYS A 86 35.81 7.41 -0.10
C LYS A 86 34.89 7.45 1.10
N VAL A 87 33.89 6.57 1.11
CA VAL A 87 33.18 6.21 2.33
C VAL A 87 34.23 5.67 3.29
N ASP A 88 34.72 6.55 4.16
CA ASP A 88 35.61 6.19 5.25
C ASP A 88 34.93 5.05 6.04
N LYS A 89 35.60 3.91 6.21
CA LYS A 89 35.09 2.75 6.96
C LYS A 89 34.42 3.13 8.31
N PRO A 90 34.95 4.12 9.08
CA PRO A 90 34.28 4.66 10.27
C PRO A 90 32.89 5.26 10.03
N ALA A 91 32.66 5.92 8.89
CA ALA A 91 31.36 6.51 8.53
C ALA A 91 30.33 5.42 8.20
N MET A 92 30.77 4.31 7.59
CA MET A 92 29.92 3.14 7.35
C MET A 92 29.55 2.44 8.67
N ASP A 93 30.51 2.27 9.59
CA ASP A 93 30.24 1.71 10.93
C ASP A 93 29.28 2.59 11.75
N ALA A 94 29.39 3.92 11.63
CA ALA A 94 28.45 4.86 12.25
C ALA A 94 27.04 4.74 11.65
N ALA A 95 26.93 4.59 10.33
CA ALA A 95 25.65 4.38 9.66
C ALA A 95 24.99 3.06 10.08
N ILE A 96 25.77 1.97 10.20
CA ILE A 96 25.27 0.68 10.70
C ILE A 96 24.75 0.83 12.13
N ARG A 97 25.50 1.49 13.02
CA ARG A 97 25.06 1.75 14.40
C ARG A 97 23.75 2.54 14.47
N LEU A 98 23.63 3.60 13.67
CA LEU A 98 22.39 4.38 13.60
C LEU A 98 21.23 3.52 13.08
N ALA A 99 21.45 2.68 12.08
CA ALA A 99 20.45 1.77 11.57
C ALA A 99 20.03 0.72 12.62
N THR A 100 20.98 0.16 13.39
CA THR A 100 20.67 -0.79 14.47
C THR A 100 19.91 -0.12 15.62
N ASP A 101 20.27 1.11 15.98
CA ASP A 101 19.58 1.88 17.02
C ASP A 101 18.16 2.24 16.59
N GLN A 102 17.96 2.58 15.32
CA GLN A 102 16.62 2.80 14.76
C GLN A 102 15.81 1.50 14.72
N ALA A 103 16.41 0.38 14.35
CA ALA A 103 15.75 -0.92 14.33
C ALA A 103 15.29 -1.37 15.73
N THR A 104 16.16 -1.23 16.73
CA THR A 104 15.82 -1.56 18.12
C THR A 104 14.74 -0.64 18.69
N LYS A 105 14.78 0.66 18.38
CA LYS A 105 13.71 1.61 18.76
C LYS A 105 12.38 1.24 18.12
N ARG A 106 12.35 0.97 16.80
CA ARG A 106 11.15 0.52 16.09
C ARG A 106 10.59 -0.78 16.66
N ALA A 107 11.45 -1.75 16.97
CA ALA A 107 11.03 -3.00 17.61
C ALA A 107 10.37 -2.73 18.98
N ALA A 108 11.00 -1.90 19.83
CA ALA A 108 10.44 -1.54 21.13
C ALA A 108 9.11 -0.77 21.00
N GLU A 109 8.99 0.13 20.02
CA GLU A 109 7.75 0.85 19.71
C GLU A 109 6.66 -0.10 19.24
N ASN A 110 6.97 -1.07 18.38
CA ASN A 110 6.05 -2.10 17.91
C ASN A 110 5.51 -2.93 19.08
N PHE A 111 6.36 -3.41 19.99
CA PHE A 111 5.90 -4.17 21.16
C PHE A 111 4.99 -3.35 22.08
N ARG A 112 5.31 -2.06 22.29
CA ARG A 112 4.44 -1.16 23.05
C ARG A 112 3.10 -0.96 22.34
N ALA A 113 3.12 -0.76 21.02
CA ALA A 113 1.92 -0.59 20.21
C ALA A 113 1.03 -1.83 20.23
N VAL A 114 1.61 -3.04 20.15
CA VAL A 114 0.89 -4.31 20.24
C VAL A 114 0.15 -4.42 21.57
N ARG A 115 0.83 -4.15 22.69
CA ARG A 115 0.18 -4.21 24.02
C ARG A 115 -0.95 -3.19 24.20
N VAL A 116 -0.80 -2.01 23.62
CA VAL A 116 -1.88 -1.02 23.58
C VAL A 116 -3.04 -1.53 22.74
N ALA A 117 -2.77 -2.10 21.56
CA ALA A 117 -3.78 -2.67 20.69
C ALA A 117 -4.56 -3.82 21.35
N GLU A 118 -3.87 -4.75 21.99
CA GLU A 118 -4.49 -5.84 22.76
C GLU A 118 -5.45 -5.30 23.83
N THR A 119 -5.04 -4.24 24.54
CA THR A 119 -5.87 -3.63 25.59
C THR A 119 -7.10 -2.93 25.00
N GLU A 120 -6.95 -2.23 23.87
CA GLU A 120 -8.04 -1.53 23.17
C GLU A 120 -9.03 -2.51 22.50
N VAL A 121 -8.56 -3.66 22.00
CA VAL A 121 -9.39 -4.68 21.32
C VAL A 121 -10.07 -5.63 22.31
N ARG A 122 -9.53 -5.82 23.52
CA ARG A 122 -10.09 -6.73 24.54
C ARG A 122 -11.60 -6.57 24.78
N PRO A 123 -12.21 -5.37 24.80
CA PRO A 123 -13.65 -5.21 24.96
C PRO A 123 -14.49 -5.70 23.77
N LEU A 124 -13.91 -5.80 22.56
CA LEU A 124 -14.63 -6.22 21.35
C LEU A 124 -14.68 -7.74 21.21
N ILE A 125 -13.53 -8.40 21.39
CA ILE A 125 -13.29 -9.80 20.99
C ILE A 125 -12.74 -10.65 22.13
N GLY A 126 -12.21 -10.03 23.19
CA GLY A 126 -11.48 -10.72 24.25
C GLY A 126 -9.99 -10.80 23.95
N ASP A 127 -9.33 -11.87 24.41
CA ASP A 127 -7.88 -12.02 24.24
C ASP A 127 -7.55 -12.41 22.80
N VAL A 128 -6.74 -11.58 22.14
CA VAL A 128 -6.28 -11.81 20.77
C VAL A 128 -5.08 -12.75 20.79
N VAL A 129 -4.97 -13.61 19.78
CA VAL A 129 -3.78 -14.44 19.55
C VAL A 129 -2.56 -13.53 19.38
N ALA A 130 -1.42 -13.89 19.98
CA ALA A 130 -0.21 -13.08 19.95
C ALA A 130 0.20 -12.78 18.49
N MET A 131 0.14 -11.51 18.11
CA MET A 131 0.58 -11.01 16.80
C MET A 131 1.78 -10.10 16.97
N ASP A 132 2.64 -10.09 15.94
CA ASP A 132 3.93 -9.39 15.97
C ASP A 132 3.81 -7.90 15.62
N CYS A 133 2.63 -7.44 15.17
CA CYS A 133 2.37 -6.03 14.89
C CYS A 133 0.98 -5.57 15.33
N ALA A 134 0.90 -4.29 15.71
CA ALA A 134 -0.35 -3.70 16.20
C ALA A 134 -1.43 -3.62 15.10
N GLU A 135 -1.01 -3.45 13.85
CA GLU A 135 -1.90 -3.32 12.69
C GLU A 135 -2.68 -4.61 12.43
N GLU A 136 -2.05 -5.77 12.53
CA GLU A 136 -2.70 -7.08 12.39
C GLU A 136 -3.67 -7.34 13.55
N VAL A 137 -3.33 -6.93 14.78
CA VAL A 137 -4.25 -7.02 15.94
C VAL A 137 -5.53 -6.24 15.66
N TYR A 138 -5.42 -5.00 15.16
CA TYR A 138 -6.61 -4.21 14.81
C TYR A 138 -7.34 -4.75 13.58
N ARG A 139 -6.62 -5.26 12.58
CA ARG A 139 -7.21 -5.84 11.37
C ARG A 139 -8.11 -7.02 11.71
N THR A 140 -7.55 -8.01 12.40
CA THR A 140 -8.30 -9.19 12.83
C THR A 140 -9.46 -8.81 13.73
N ALA A 141 -9.30 -7.76 14.53
CA ALA A 141 -10.40 -7.25 15.33
C ALA A 141 -11.57 -6.73 14.50
N LEU A 142 -11.27 -5.95 13.46
CA LEU A 142 -12.29 -5.41 12.57
C LEU A 142 -12.94 -6.51 11.73
N GLU A 143 -12.17 -7.47 11.22
CA GLU A 143 -12.69 -8.62 10.47
C GLU A 143 -13.65 -9.47 11.31
N GLN A 144 -13.29 -9.78 12.55
CA GLN A 144 -14.16 -10.57 13.44
C GLN A 144 -15.43 -9.81 13.87
N THR A 145 -15.39 -8.48 13.89
CA THR A 145 -16.61 -7.68 14.11
C THR A 145 -17.46 -7.53 12.86
N GLY A 146 -17.00 -8.01 11.70
CA GLY A 146 -17.70 -7.95 10.43
C GLY A 146 -17.58 -6.59 9.73
N ILE A 147 -16.60 -5.77 10.10
CA ILE A 147 -16.32 -4.48 9.48
C ILE A 147 -15.37 -4.71 8.31
N ASP A 148 -15.79 -4.31 7.10
CA ASP A 148 -14.93 -4.41 5.92
C ASP A 148 -13.77 -3.41 6.00
N ILE A 149 -12.59 -3.90 5.67
CA ILE A 149 -11.29 -3.22 5.79
C ILE A 149 -10.61 -3.02 4.43
N GLN A 150 -11.21 -3.47 3.33
CA GLN A 150 -10.63 -3.37 2.00
C GLN A 150 -10.37 -1.89 1.62
N GLY A 151 -9.14 -1.58 1.22
CA GLY A 151 -8.74 -0.22 0.81
C GLY A 151 -8.49 0.77 1.96
N ILE A 152 -8.58 0.33 3.23
CA ILE A 152 -8.35 1.19 4.39
C ILE A 152 -6.89 1.11 4.83
N HIS A 153 -6.26 2.28 5.01
CA HIS A 153 -4.88 2.37 5.48
C HIS A 153 -4.75 1.95 6.96
N PRO A 154 -3.68 1.23 7.37
CA PRO A 154 -3.55 0.68 8.72
C PRO A 154 -3.64 1.70 9.87
N SER A 155 -3.26 2.95 9.61
CA SER A 155 -3.39 4.05 10.59
C SER A 155 -4.83 4.30 11.05
N ALA A 156 -5.83 3.95 10.23
CA ALA A 156 -7.24 4.17 10.53
C ALA A 156 -7.87 3.04 11.36
N TYR A 157 -7.25 1.85 11.40
CA TYR A 157 -7.82 0.69 12.08
C TYR A 157 -8.05 0.96 13.57
N ARG A 158 -7.11 1.68 14.21
CA ARG A 158 -7.24 2.06 15.63
C ARG A 158 -8.47 2.93 15.89
N SER A 159 -8.73 3.94 15.05
CA SER A 159 -9.92 4.79 15.21
C SER A 159 -11.22 4.02 14.99
N MET A 160 -11.23 3.09 14.03
CA MET A 160 -12.42 2.25 13.76
C MET A 160 -12.71 1.31 14.94
N VAL A 161 -11.67 0.73 15.54
CA VAL A 161 -11.81 -0.12 16.73
C VAL A 161 -12.36 0.69 17.91
N LYS A 162 -11.85 1.90 18.15
CA LYS A 162 -12.39 2.78 19.21
C LYS A 162 -13.86 3.10 18.99
N PHE A 163 -14.24 3.45 17.75
CA PHE A 163 -15.63 3.69 17.40
C PHE A 163 -16.51 2.45 17.61
N ALA A 164 -16.05 1.27 17.20
CA ALA A 164 -16.78 0.02 17.41
C ALA A 164 -16.95 -0.30 18.92
N VAL A 165 -15.94 -0.01 19.75
CA VAL A 165 -16.03 -0.16 21.21
C VAL A 165 -17.08 0.79 21.78
N GLU A 166 -17.04 2.07 21.42
CA GLU A 166 -18.01 3.08 21.86
C GLU A 166 -19.43 2.72 21.42
N GLN A 167 -19.60 2.20 20.21
CA GLN A 167 -20.89 1.75 19.71
C GLN A 167 -21.45 0.58 20.53
N LYS A 168 -20.62 -0.43 20.85
CA LYS A 168 -21.02 -1.55 21.72
C LYS A 168 -21.36 -1.08 23.13
N GLN A 169 -20.62 -0.11 23.67
CA GLN A 169 -20.89 0.45 25.00
C GLN A 169 -22.20 1.27 25.01
N THR A 170 -22.42 2.09 23.98
CA THR A 170 -23.64 2.90 23.84
C THR A 170 -24.88 2.04 23.65
N ALA A 171 -24.78 0.95 22.88
CA ALA A 171 -25.87 -0.02 22.71
C ALA A 171 -26.24 -0.74 24.02
N LYS A 172 -25.29 -0.81 24.97
CA LYS A 172 -25.49 -1.35 26.32
C LYS A 172 -25.90 -0.28 27.34
N GLY A 173 -26.16 0.95 26.88
CA GLY A 173 -26.72 2.01 27.71
C GLY A 173 -27.98 1.56 28.44
N PRO A 174 -28.31 2.18 29.59
CA PRO A 174 -29.47 1.78 30.37
C PRO A 174 -30.70 1.83 29.46
N ARG A 175 -31.26 0.64 29.18
CA ARG A 175 -32.59 0.54 28.59
C ARG A 175 -33.50 1.21 29.59
N VAL A 176 -33.87 2.46 29.33
CA VAL A 176 -34.86 3.17 30.12
C VAL A 176 -36.12 2.32 29.99
N ALA A 177 -36.39 1.54 31.04
CA ALA A 177 -37.63 0.81 31.13
C ALA A 177 -38.72 1.88 31.16
N MET A 178 -39.41 2.06 30.03
CA MET A 178 -40.64 2.83 30.00
C MET A 178 -41.66 2.02 30.81
N ASP A 179 -41.68 2.25 32.12
CA ASP A 179 -42.74 1.70 32.93
C ASP A 179 -44.07 2.28 32.43
N GLN A 180 -45.07 1.42 32.28
CA GLN A 180 -46.41 1.83 31.89
C GLN A 180 -47.09 2.63 33.02
N ALA A 181 -46.49 2.73 34.21
CA ALA A 181 -47.04 3.47 35.33
C ALA A 181 -47.00 4.98 35.07
N SER A 182 -45.92 5.48 34.44
CA SER A 182 -45.82 6.88 33.97
C SER A 182 -46.82 7.26 32.87
N ALA A 183 -47.35 6.29 32.12
CA ALA A 183 -48.44 6.52 31.17
C ALA A 183 -49.82 6.61 31.84
N SER A 184 -49.95 6.10 33.08
CA SER A 184 -51.22 6.07 33.83
C SER A 184 -51.44 7.29 34.73
N THR A 185 -50.38 8.00 35.13
CA THR A 185 -50.46 9.21 35.97
C THR A 185 -51.20 10.35 35.26
N PHE A 186 -51.00 10.51 33.96
CA PHE A 186 -51.70 11.54 33.17
C PHE A 186 -53.23 11.37 33.18
N ALA A 187 -53.72 10.12 33.20
CA ALA A 187 -55.16 9.85 33.29
C ALA A 187 -55.73 10.11 34.70
N ALA A 188 -54.90 9.96 35.75
CA ALA A 188 -55.27 10.27 37.13
C ALA A 188 -55.26 11.78 37.41
N ASP A 189 -54.30 12.51 36.84
CA ASP A 189 -54.16 13.96 37.01
C ASP A 189 -55.20 14.74 36.17
N PHE A 190 -55.66 14.15 35.06
CA PHE A 190 -56.61 14.79 34.14
C PHE A 190 -57.81 13.88 33.82
N PRO A 191 -58.74 13.68 34.78
CA PRO A 191 -59.86 12.73 34.64
C PRO A 191 -60.90 13.09 33.57
N GLY A 192 -60.87 14.31 33.03
CA GLY A 192 -61.76 14.76 31.95
C GLY A 192 -61.15 14.72 30.54
N ALA A 193 -59.86 14.39 30.41
CA ALA A 193 -59.15 14.44 29.14
C ALA A 193 -59.33 13.14 28.34
N LYS A 194 -60.00 13.21 27.18
CA LYS A 194 -60.09 12.09 26.24
C LYS A 194 -58.83 12.04 25.39
N LEU A 195 -57.88 11.18 25.76
CA LEU A 195 -56.74 10.86 24.91
C LEU A 195 -57.24 10.07 23.69
N LYS A 196 -57.17 10.67 22.50
CA LYS A 196 -57.38 9.95 21.24
C LYS A 196 -56.16 9.05 21.03
N ARG A 197 -56.21 7.82 21.56
CA ARG A 197 -55.25 6.77 21.21
C ARG A 197 -55.38 6.50 19.72
N GLY A 198 -54.38 6.93 18.95
CA GLY A 198 -54.36 6.81 17.50
C GLY A 198 -53.01 6.30 17.03
N TYR A 199 -53.07 5.08 16.49
CA TYR A 199 -52.08 4.28 15.76
C TYR A 199 -50.90 3.71 16.55
#